data_AF-A0A352WKA1-F1
#
_entry.id   AF-A0A352WKA1-F1
#
_cell.length_a   1.000
_cell.length_b   1.000
_cell.length_c   1.000
_cell.angle_alpha   90.00
_cell.angle_beta   90.00
_cell.angle_gamma   90.00
#
_symmetry.space_group_name_H-M   'P 1'
#
loop_
_entity.id
_entity.type
_entity.pdbx_description
1 polymer ?
#
loop_
_entity_poly.entity_id
_entity_poly.type
_entity_poly.pdbx_seq_one_letter_code
_entity_poly.pdbx_strand_id
1 'polypeptide(L)'
;VELFRTMDIPVRTIECCSGDLADLKVKSFDVEAWSPRQKKYFEVGSCSNLGDAQARRLKIRVKDKDGNKYLAHTLNNTVVAPPRMLIAFLENNLNEDLSVNIPEVLRPYMGGLEKITPKN
;
A
#
# COMPACT_ATOMS: atom_id res chain seq x y z
N VAL A 1 0.11 3.21 4.79
CA VAL A 1 0.27 4.67 5.00
C VAL A 1 1.63 4.99 5.60
N GLU A 2 1.90 4.57 6.84
CA GLU A 2 3.16 4.87 7.53
C GLU A 2 4.41 4.48 6.74
N LEU A 3 4.43 3.29 6.14
CA LEU A 3 5.57 2.86 5.31
C LEU A 3 5.92 3.87 4.20
N PHE A 4 4.93 4.38 3.47
CA PHE A 4 5.18 5.39 2.42
C PHE A 4 5.71 6.70 3.00
N ARG A 5 5.19 7.14 4.16
CA ARG A 5 5.66 8.35 4.85
C ARG A 5 7.12 8.21 5.29
N THR A 6 7.53 7.02 5.75
CA THR A 6 8.94 6.76 6.11
C THR A 6 9.90 6.77 4.92
N MET A 7 9.38 6.70 3.68
CA MET A 7 10.15 6.78 2.44
C MET A 7 10.01 8.15 1.77
N ASP A 8 9.58 9.17 2.51
CA ASP A 8 9.38 10.56 2.04
C ASP A 8 8.35 10.69 0.90
N ILE A 9 7.38 9.77 0.83
CA ILE A 9 6.32 9.79 -0.18
C ILE A 9 5.02 10.34 0.44
N PRO A 10 4.51 11.49 -0.03
CA PRO A 10 3.22 12.02 0.43
C PRO A 10 2.09 11.09 0.00
N VAL A 11 1.26 10.68 0.95
CA VAL A 11 0.11 9.80 0.71
C VAL A 11 -1.15 10.30 1.39
N ARG A 12 -2.31 9.98 0.79
CA ARG A 12 -3.63 10.15 1.40
C ARG A 12 -4.39 8.82 1.43
N THR A 13 -5.42 8.77 2.26
CA THR A 13 -6.35 7.64 2.34
C THR A 13 -7.73 8.10 1.92
N ILE A 14 -8.40 7.31 1.09
CA ILE A 14 -9.76 7.56 0.63
C ILE A 14 -10.64 6.37 0.99
N GLU A 15 -11.81 6.62 1.57
CA GLU A 15 -12.84 5.60 1.72
C GLU A 15 -13.60 5.42 0.40
N CYS A 16 -13.66 4.20 -0.11
CA CYS A 16 -14.35 3.90 -1.37
C CYS A 16 -15.86 4.04 -1.18
N CYS A 17 -16.55 4.66 -2.14
CA CYS A 17 -18.01 4.72 -2.13
C CYS A 17 -18.62 3.35 -2.46
N SER A 18 -19.90 3.14 -2.12
CA SER A 18 -20.55 1.84 -2.30
C SER A 18 -20.56 1.33 -3.75
N GLY A 19 -20.58 2.24 -4.74
CA GLY A 19 -20.53 1.88 -6.17
C GLY A 19 -19.15 1.43 -6.66
N ASP A 20 -18.10 1.75 -5.91
CA ASP A 20 -16.70 1.40 -6.23
C ASP A 20 -16.21 0.18 -5.42
N LEU A 21 -17.03 -0.33 -4.49
CA LEU A 21 -16.73 -1.56 -3.77
C LEU A 21 -16.87 -2.76 -4.71
N ALA A 22 -15.75 -3.44 -4.98
CA ALA A 22 -15.74 -4.73 -5.65
C ALA A 22 -16.49 -5.81 -4.85
N ASP A 23 -16.84 -6.92 -5.53
CA ASP A 23 -17.57 -8.05 -4.93
C ASP A 23 -16.94 -8.48 -3.59
N LEU A 24 -17.80 -8.85 -2.64
CA LEU A 24 -17.49 -9.28 -1.27
C LEU A 24 -16.94 -8.22 -0.29
N LYS A 25 -16.59 -7.01 -0.73
CA LYS A 25 -16.04 -5.99 0.18
C LYS A 25 -17.14 -5.38 1.03
N VAL A 26 -16.98 -5.43 2.36
CA VAL A 26 -17.83 -4.70 3.32
C VAL A 26 -17.37 -3.25 3.44
N LYS A 27 -16.05 -3.04 3.43
CA LYS A 27 -15.44 -1.71 3.49
C LYS A 27 -14.07 -1.74 2.80
N SER A 28 -13.73 -0.68 2.06
CA SER A 28 -12.44 -0.53 1.40
C SER A 28 -11.89 0.87 1.60
N PHE A 29 -10.58 0.96 1.76
CA PHE A 29 -9.83 2.20 1.74
C PHE A 29 -8.70 2.09 0.74
N ASP A 30 -8.57 3.07 -0.13
CA ASP A 30 -7.44 3.17 -1.04
C ASP A 30 -6.40 4.13 -0.49
N VAL A 31 -5.14 3.75 -0.66
CA VAL A 31 -3.97 4.57 -0.35
C VAL A 31 -3.45 5.12 -1.66
N GLU A 32 -3.41 6.44 -1.76
CA GLU A 32 -2.92 7.11 -2.96
C GLU A 32 -1.66 7.90 -2.65
N ALA A 33 -0.67 7.80 -3.53
CA ALA A 33 0.57 8.57 -3.46
C ALA A 33 0.50 9.80 -4.36
N TRP A 34 1.14 10.89 -3.94
CA TRP A 34 1.29 12.09 -4.75
C TRP A 34 2.30 11.86 -5.88
N SER A 35 1.93 12.28 -7.09
CA SER A 35 2.81 12.36 -8.26
C SER A 35 3.14 13.83 -8.54
N PRO A 36 4.36 14.30 -8.24
CA PRO A 36 4.83 15.63 -8.63
C PRO A 36 4.74 15.87 -10.15
N ARG A 37 5.01 14.84 -10.96
CA ARG A 37 4.96 14.90 -12.42
C ARG A 37 3.55 15.12 -12.94
N GLN A 38 2.58 14.37 -12.41
CA GLN A 38 1.18 14.42 -12.87
C GLN A 38 0.33 15.45 -12.11
N LYS A 39 0.86 16.02 -11.01
CA LYS A 39 0.15 16.93 -10.11
C LYS A 39 -1.18 16.35 -9.60
N LYS A 40 -1.20 15.04 -9.32
CA LYS A 40 -2.36 14.34 -8.78
C LYS A 40 -1.95 13.16 -7.91
N TYR A 41 -2.90 12.69 -7.12
CA TYR A 41 -2.79 11.43 -6.40
C TYR A 41 -3.12 10.24 -7.30
N PHE A 42 -2.48 9.10 -7.07
CA PHE A 42 -2.77 7.85 -7.75
C PHE A 42 -2.65 6.65 -6.80
N GLU A 43 -3.47 5.62 -7.05
CA GLU A 43 -3.58 4.44 -6.17
C GLU A 43 -2.29 3.61 -6.14
N VAL A 44 -1.76 3.40 -4.93
CA VAL A 44 -0.59 2.55 -4.64
C VAL A 44 -0.93 1.36 -3.73
N GLY A 45 -2.13 1.31 -3.16
CA GLY A 45 -2.59 0.18 -2.39
C GLY A 45 -4.07 0.26 -2.05
N SER A 46 -4.64 -0.89 -1.70
CA SER A 46 -6.03 -1.01 -1.25
C SER A 46 -6.07 -1.86 0.02
N CYS A 47 -6.89 -1.45 0.98
CA CYS A 47 -7.13 -2.10 2.26
C CYS A 47 -8.61 -2.47 2.35
N SER A 48 -8.94 -3.75 2.44
CA SER A 48 -10.32 -4.22 2.40
C SER A 48 -10.66 -5.13 3.58
N ASN A 49 -11.86 -4.94 4.12
CA ASN A 49 -12.53 -5.86 5.02
C ASN A 49 -13.65 -6.57 4.26
N LEU A 50 -13.64 -7.90 4.28
CA LEU A 50 -14.59 -8.74 3.55
C LEU A 50 -15.57 -9.46 4.46
N GLY A 51 -15.53 -9.17 5.77
CA GLY A 51 -16.32 -9.90 6.77
C GLY A 51 -16.06 -11.40 6.62
N ASP A 52 -17.14 -12.18 6.65
CA ASP A 52 -17.08 -13.64 6.50
C ASP A 52 -17.23 -14.12 5.04
N ALA A 53 -17.35 -13.23 4.06
CA ALA A 53 -17.76 -13.60 2.70
C ALA A 53 -16.75 -14.54 2.01
N GLN A 54 -15.45 -14.24 2.13
CA GLN A 54 -14.39 -15.15 1.66
C GLN A 54 -14.32 -16.42 2.50
N ALA A 55 -14.49 -16.32 3.82
CA ALA A 55 -14.47 -17.47 4.71
C ALA A 55 -15.60 -18.47 4.43
N ARG A 56 -16.79 -18.00 4.02
CA ARG A 56 -17.88 -18.85 3.53
C ARG A 56 -17.48 -19.62 2.27
N ARG A 57 -16.91 -18.93 1.28
CA ARG A 57 -16.47 -19.54 0.01
C ARG A 57 -15.34 -20.57 0.23
N LEU A 58 -14.40 -20.29 1.13
CA LEU A 58 -13.23 -21.13 1.40
C LEU A 58 -13.39 -22.09 2.59
N LYS A 59 -14.53 -22.08 3.28
CA LYS A 59 -14.83 -22.88 4.49
C LYS A 59 -13.84 -22.65 5.65
N ILE A 60 -13.36 -21.42 5.81
CA ILE A 60 -12.45 -21.02 6.90
C ILE A 60 -13.24 -20.89 8.20
N ARG A 61 -12.97 -21.78 9.16
CA ARG A 61 -13.68 -21.86 10.44
C ARG A 61 -12.70 -21.80 11.60
N VAL A 62 -13.10 -21.07 12.64
CA VAL A 62 -12.35 -20.91 13.89
C VAL A 62 -13.17 -21.52 15.02
N LYS A 63 -12.49 -22.03 16.04
CA LYS A 63 -13.09 -22.50 17.29
C LYS A 63 -12.70 -21.52 18.39
N ASP A 64 -13.68 -20.98 19.12
CA ASP A 64 -13.39 -20.12 20.27
C ASP A 64 -12.94 -20.95 21.49
N LYS A 65 -12.69 -20.26 22.62
CA LYS A 65 -12.24 -20.88 23.86
C LYS A 65 -13.29 -21.83 24.47
N ASP A 66 -14.57 -21.55 24.26
CA ASP A 66 -15.71 -22.34 24.77
C ASP A 66 -16.07 -23.51 23.85
N GLY A 67 -15.49 -23.52 22.65
CA GLY A 67 -15.58 -24.58 21.67
C GLY A 67 -16.63 -24.37 20.57
N ASN A 68 -17.25 -23.18 20.52
CA ASN A 68 -18.17 -22.81 19.45
C ASN A 68 -17.40 -22.58 18.14
N LYS A 69 -18.01 -23.00 17.03
CA LYS A 69 -17.46 -22.82 15.69
C LYS A 69 -18.07 -21.59 15.03
N TYR A 70 -17.24 -20.72 14.47
CA TYR A 70 -17.67 -19.55 13.71
C TYR A 70 -16.80 -19.34 12.47
N LEU A 71 -17.27 -18.50 11.54
CA LEU A 71 -16.52 -18.15 10.33
C LEU A 71 -15.53 -17.03 10.62
N ALA A 72 -14.31 -17.15 10.12
CA ALA A 72 -13.32 -16.10 10.26
C ALA A 72 -13.74 -14.84 9.48
N HIS A 73 -13.42 -13.66 10.02
CA HIS A 73 -13.39 -12.46 9.19
C HIS A 73 -12.06 -12.36 8.45
N THR A 74 -12.09 -11.97 7.18
CA THR A 74 -10.89 -11.81 6.38
C THR A 74 -10.67 -10.35 6.00
N LEU A 75 -9.41 -9.95 6.06
CA LEU A 75 -8.93 -8.63 5.65
C LEU A 75 -7.69 -8.82 4.78
N ASN A 76 -7.44 -7.86 3.89
CA ASN A 76 -6.20 -7.79 3.14
C ASN A 76 -5.80 -6.32 2.94
N ASN A 77 -4.51 -6.08 2.78
CA ASN A 77 -3.96 -4.76 2.50
C ASN A 77 -2.68 -4.86 1.66
N THR A 78 -2.58 -4.04 0.62
CA THR A 78 -1.32 -3.84 -0.10
C THR A 78 -0.33 -3.06 0.78
N VAL A 79 0.86 -3.62 0.99
CA VAL A 79 1.95 -2.92 1.68
C VAL A 79 2.78 -2.13 0.66
N VAL A 80 3.25 -2.80 -0.38
CA VAL A 80 4.01 -2.23 -1.50
C VAL A 80 3.64 -2.99 -2.78
N ALA A 81 3.36 -2.27 -3.87
CA ALA A 81 3.10 -2.85 -5.18
C ALA A 81 4.02 -2.23 -6.26
N PRO A 82 5.08 -2.94 -6.68
CA PRO A 82 5.83 -2.59 -7.88
C PRO A 82 4.98 -2.84 -9.15
N PRO A 83 5.11 -2.02 -10.21
CA PRO A 83 6.02 -0.89 -10.34
C PRO A 83 5.47 0.44 -9.80
N ARG A 84 4.19 0.52 -9.40
CA ARG A 84 3.55 1.81 -9.03
C ARG A 84 4.23 2.51 -7.86
N MET A 85 4.62 1.76 -6.84
CA MET A 85 5.37 2.31 -5.71
C MET A 85 6.72 2.90 -6.15
N LEU A 86 7.41 2.28 -7.11
CA LEU A 86 8.67 2.80 -7.64
C LEU A 86 8.48 4.14 -8.36
N ILE A 87 7.35 4.33 -9.05
CA ILE A 87 7.01 5.63 -9.65
C ILE A 87 6.89 6.70 -8.57
N ALA A 88 6.12 6.43 -7.50
CA ALA A 88 5.98 7.38 -6.39
C ALA A 88 7.32 7.66 -5.71
N PHE A 89 8.12 6.62 -5.50
CA PHE A 89 9.46 6.72 -4.92
C PHE A 89 10.38 7.62 -5.76
N LEU A 90 10.52 7.31 -7.05
CA LEU A 90 11.40 8.04 -7.96
C LEU A 90 10.94 9.50 -8.09
N GLU A 91 9.66 9.75 -8.35
CA GLU A 91 9.18 11.11 -8.59
C GLU A 91 9.30 12.01 -7.35
N ASN A 92 9.13 11.49 -6.14
CA ASN A 92 9.22 12.31 -4.91
C ASN A 92 10.66 12.46 -4.39
N ASN A 93 11.60 11.63 -4.84
CA ASN A 93 13.00 11.68 -4.39
C ASN A 93 13.98 12.11 -5.50
N LEU A 94 13.49 12.48 -6.69
CA LEU A 94 14.29 12.98 -7.81
C LEU A 94 14.78 14.41 -7.55
N ASN A 95 16.07 14.64 -7.74
CA ASN A 95 16.72 15.93 -7.66
C ASN A 95 16.93 16.56 -9.05
N GLU A 96 17.25 17.85 -9.11
CA GLU A 96 17.51 18.58 -10.36
C GLU A 96 18.70 18.03 -11.17
N ASP A 97 19.70 17.46 -10.50
CA ASP A 97 20.87 16.80 -11.10
C ASP A 97 20.58 15.38 -11.62
N LEU A 98 19.30 15.00 -11.74
CA LEU A 98 18.79 13.68 -12.16
C LEU A 98 19.16 12.51 -11.24
N SER A 99 19.70 12.80 -10.07
CA SER A 99 19.91 11.79 -9.04
C SER A 99 18.65 11.55 -8.22
N VAL A 100 18.58 10.40 -7.53
CA VAL A 100 17.47 10.07 -6.64
C VAL A 100 18.00 9.85 -5.22
N ASN A 101 17.46 10.58 -4.25
CA ASN A 101 17.79 10.37 -2.84
C ASN A 101 17.24 9.01 -2.37
N ILE A 102 18.01 8.30 -1.56
CA ILE A 102 17.56 7.10 -0.87
C ILE A 102 17.13 7.49 0.55
N PRO A 103 15.82 7.36 0.89
CA PRO A 103 15.31 7.56 2.23
C PRO A 103 16.08 6.72 3.24
N GLU A 104 16.28 7.26 4.44
CA GLU A 104 17.11 6.63 5.48
C GLU A 104 16.70 5.18 5.76
N VAL A 105 15.39 4.90 5.78
CA VAL A 105 14.84 3.56 6.03
C VAL A 105 15.23 2.51 4.99
N LEU A 106 15.63 2.93 3.78
CA LEU A 106 16.04 2.04 2.70
C LEU A 106 17.56 1.86 2.60
N ARG A 107 18.37 2.77 3.17
CA ARG A 107 19.84 2.72 3.08
C ARG A 107 20.45 1.41 3.57
N PRO A 108 19.99 0.77 4.68
CA PRO A 108 20.51 -0.52 5.12
C PRO A 108 20.33 -1.64 4.08
N TYR A 109 19.26 -1.57 3.28
CA TYR A 109 18.97 -2.55 2.22
C TYR A 109 19.74 -2.24 0.92
N MET A 110 20.36 -1.07 0.83
CA MET A 110 21.12 -0.59 -0.32
C MET A 110 22.63 -0.49 -0.03
N GLY A 111 23.12 -1.17 1.02
CA GLY A 111 24.54 -1.17 1.39
C GLY A 111 25.06 0.19 1.88
N GLY A 112 24.19 1.01 2.47
CA GLY A 112 24.52 2.37 2.91
C GLY A 112 24.48 3.43 1.80
N LEU A 113 24.05 3.07 0.58
CA LEU A 113 23.91 4.02 -0.51
C LEU A 113 22.86 5.09 -0.18
N GLU A 114 23.28 6.36 -0.21
CA GLU A 114 22.40 7.49 0.12
C GLU A 114 21.73 8.11 -1.12
N LYS A 115 22.27 7.85 -2.32
CA LYS A 115 21.89 8.52 -3.55
C LYS A 115 22.15 7.62 -4.76
N ILE A 116 21.17 7.49 -5.66
CA ILE A 116 21.34 6.86 -6.98
C ILE A 116 21.71 7.97 -7.96
N THR A 117 22.81 7.81 -8.68
CA THR A 117 23.25 8.75 -9.73
C THR A 117 23.14 8.10 -11.11
N PRO A 118 22.82 8.88 -12.16
CA PRO A 118 22.91 8.40 -13.53
C PRO A 118 24.32 7.84 -13.82
N LYS A 119 24.40 6.73 -14.54
CA LYS A 119 25.67 6.28 -15.12
C LYS A 119 25.90 7.09 -16.40
N ASN A 120 27.08 7.68 -16.52
CA ASN A 120 27.56 8.31 -17.76
C ASN A 120 27.58 7.33 -18.92
#